data_AF-A0A351Q5C5-F1
#
_entry.id   AF-A0A351Q5C5-F1
#
_cell.length_a   1.000
_cell.length_b   1.000
_cell.length_c   1.000
_cell.angle_alpha   90.00
_cell.angle_beta   90.00
_cell.angle_gamma   90.00
#
_symmetry.space_group_name_H-M   'P 1'
#
loop_
_entity.id
_entity.type
_entity.pdbx_description
1 polymer ?
#
loop_
_entity_poly.entity_id
_entity_poly.type
_entity_poly.pdbx_seq_one_letter_code
_entity_poly.pdbx_strand_id
1 'polypeptide(L)' 'MTKEKKAIDFEQQLESLEALVESLESGGLSLEDSLKSFEQGIKVARDCQQALKQAEQKVELLMRQGDELVSQPFDTDSE' A
#
# COMPACT_ATOMS: atom_id res chain seq x y z
N MET A 1 14.17 -13.34 -10.35
CA MET A 1 14.06 -11.94 -10.84
C MET A 1 12.62 -11.39 -10.81
N THR A 2 11.60 -12.09 -10.30
CA THR A 2 10.20 -11.61 -10.32
C THR A 2 9.75 -10.90 -9.03
N LYS A 3 10.43 -11.10 -7.90
CA LYS A 3 10.10 -10.48 -6.60
C LYS A 3 10.45 -8.98 -6.57
N GLU A 4 11.62 -8.61 -7.06
CA GLU A 4 12.08 -7.20 -7.07
C GLU A 4 11.23 -6.33 -8.00
N LYS A 5 10.79 -6.86 -9.13
CA LYS A 5 9.94 -6.12 -10.07
C LYS A 5 8.61 -5.70 -9.44
N LYS A 6 7.97 -6.60 -8.68
CA LYS A 6 6.73 -6.27 -7.94
C LYS A 6 6.95 -5.31 -6.77
N ALA A 7 8.12 -5.33 -6.13
CA ALA A 7 8.45 -4.37 -5.08
C ALA A 7 8.67 -2.97 -5.67
N ILE A 8 9.40 -2.88 -6.79
CA ILE A 8 9.56 -1.65 -7.57
C ILE A 8 8.19 -1.11 -8.02
N ASP A 9 7.28 -1.98 -8.50
CA ASP A 9 5.93 -1.57 -8.88
C ASP A 9 5.11 -1.01 -7.70
N PHE A 10 5.33 -1.48 -6.47
CA PHE A 10 4.64 -0.94 -5.28
C PHE A 10 5.17 0.43 -4.88
N GLU A 11 6.50 0.58 -4.78
CA GLU A 11 7.12 1.86 -4.40
C GLU A 11 6.76 2.97 -5.41
N GLN A 12 6.74 2.67 -6.71
CA GLN A 12 6.31 3.61 -7.74
C GLN A 12 4.84 4.03 -7.61
N GLN A 13 3.96 3.10 -7.24
CA GLN A 13 2.55 3.42 -7.01
C GLN A 13 2.38 4.28 -5.76
N LEU A 14 3.15 4.01 -4.70
CA LEU A 14 3.12 4.81 -3.48
C LEU A 14 3.61 6.25 -3.75
N GLU A 15 4.74 6.40 -4.46
CA GLU A 15 5.28 7.71 -4.84
C GLU A 15 4.28 8.49 -5.73
N SER A 16 3.59 7.80 -6.65
CA SER A 16 2.54 8.42 -7.46
C SER A 16 1.35 8.91 -6.62
N LEU A 17 0.98 8.18 -5.57
CA LEU A 17 -0.08 8.58 -4.66
C LEU A 17 0.32 9.81 -3.83
N GLU A 18 1.55 9.84 -3.32
CA GLU A 18 2.09 10.98 -2.57
C GLU A 18 2.08 12.25 -3.43
N ALA A 19 2.54 12.16 -4.68
CA ALA A 19 2.52 13.29 -5.62
C ALA A 19 1.10 13.79 -5.92
N LEU A 20 0.12 12.89 -6.02
CA LEU A 20 -1.29 13.26 -6.20
C LEU A 20 -1.85 14.01 -4.99
N VAL A 21 -1.51 13.55 -3.78
CA VAL A 21 -1.92 14.21 -2.52
C VAL A 21 -1.29 15.59 -2.43
N GLU A 22 0.01 15.71 -2.67
CA GLU A 22 0.71 17.00 -2.65
C GLU A 22 0.10 18.00 -3.65
N SER A 23 -0.25 17.52 -4.85
CA SER A 23 -0.92 18.35 -5.85
C SER A 23 -2.29 18.84 -5.40
N LEU A 24 -3.09 17.98 -4.74
CA LEU A 24 -4.39 18.35 -4.18
C LEU A 24 -4.25 19.35 -3.02
N GLU A 25 -3.27 19.17 -2.14
CA GLU A 25 -3.01 20.05 -1.00
C GLU A 25 -2.46 21.43 -1.41
N SER A 26 -1.74 21.50 -2.54
CA SER A 26 -1.19 22.75 -3.06
C SER A 26 -2.25 23.78 -3.48
N GLY A 27 -3.50 23.35 -3.70
CA GLY A 27 -4.63 24.22 -4.02
C GLY A 27 -4.57 24.89 -5.40
N GLY A 28 -3.63 24.50 -6.27
CA GLY A 28 -3.45 25.06 -7.62
C GLY A 28 -4.33 24.43 -8.70
N LEU A 29 -5.11 23.39 -8.38
CA LEU A 29 -5.91 22.64 -9.35
C LEU A 29 -7.29 23.27 -9.55
N SER A 30 -7.80 23.17 -10.78
CA SER A 30 -9.22 23.43 -11.04
C SER A 30 -10.10 22.37 -10.35
N LEU A 31 -11.40 22.64 -10.21
CA LEU A 31 -12.34 21.68 -9.63
C LEU A 31 -12.35 20.35 -10.42
N GLU A 32 -12.32 20.44 -11.75
CA GLU A 32 -12.32 19.24 -12.61
C GLU A 32 -11.03 18.44 -12.45
N ASP A 33 -9.88 19.12 -12.38
CA ASP A 33 -8.59 18.45 -12.21
C ASP A 33 -8.42 17.89 -10.80
N SER A 34 -9.01 18.54 -9.79
CA SER A 34 -9.08 18.04 -8.42
C SER A 34 -9.88 16.74 -8.35
N LEU A 35 -11.03 16.68 -9.04
CA LEU A 35 -11.85 15.46 -9.09
C LEU A 35 -11.12 14.32 -9.81
N LYS A 36 -10.44 14.60 -10.93
CA LYS A 36 -9.63 13.59 -11.65
C LYS A 36 -8.48 13.07 -10.79
N SER A 37 -7.77 13.97 -10.12
CA SER A 37 -6.65 13.61 -9.24
C SER A 37 -7.13 12.77 -8.05
N PHE A 38 -8.29 13.11 -7.49
CA PHE A 38 -8.92 12.33 -6.43
C PHE A 38 -9.31 10.92 -6.89
N GLU A 39 -9.97 10.78 -8.04
CA GLU A 39 -10.31 9.47 -8.60
C GLU A 39 -9.08 8.60 -8.86
N GLN A 40 -8.01 9.20 -9.41
CA GLN A 40 -6.74 8.53 -9.60
C GLN A 40 -6.11 8.12 -8.25
N GLY A 41 -6.09 9.01 -7.26
CA GLY A 41 -5.57 8.72 -5.93
C GLY A 41 -6.30 7.54 -5.26
N ILE A 42 -7.63 7.49 -5.36
CA ILE A 42 -8.42 6.36 -4.85
C ILE A 42 -8.05 5.04 -5.54
N LYS A 43 -7.82 5.07 -6.85
CA LYS A 43 -7.42 3.88 -7.59
C LYS A 43 -6.04 3.39 -7.13
N VAL A 44 -5.04 4.27 -7.10
CA VAL A 44 -3.67 3.93 -6.69
C VAL A 44 -3.64 3.42 -5.24
N ALA A 45 -4.38 4.07 -4.34
CA ALA A 45 -4.49 3.62 -2.95
C ALA A 45 -5.05 2.19 -2.82
N ARG A 46 -6.07 1.83 -3.61
CA ARG A 46 -6.61 0.46 -3.64
C ARG A 46 -5.60 -0.55 -4.15
N ASP A 47 -4.85 -0.20 -5.20
CA ASP A 47 -3.83 -1.08 -5.77
C ASP A 47 -2.69 -1.33 -4.76
N CYS A 48 -2.26 -0.30 -4.03
CA CYS A 48 -1.30 -0.41 -2.92
C CYS A 48 -1.83 -1.33 -1.80
N GLN A 49 -3.07 -1.13 -1.35
CA GLN A 49 -3.69 -2.00 -0.34
C GLN A 49 -3.75 -3.47 -0.78
N GLN A 50 -4.08 -3.71 -2.05
CA GLN A 50 -4.14 -5.06 -2.59
C GLN A 50 -2.74 -5.71 -2.64
N ALA A 51 -1.71 -4.97 -3.01
CA ALA A 51 -0.33 -5.44 -2.99
C ALA A 51 0.13 -5.82 -1.57
N LEU A 52 -0.17 -4.98 -0.57
CA LEU A 52 0.14 -5.26 0.84
C LEU A 52 -0.57 -6.53 1.33
N LYS A 53 -1.86 -6.68 1.02
CA LYS A 53 -2.63 -7.87 1.38
C LYS A 53 -2.04 -9.16 0.78
N GLN A 54 -1.58 -9.09 -0.48
CA GLN A 54 -0.90 -10.23 -1.10
C GLN A 54 0.43 -10.56 -0.42
N ALA A 55 1.18 -9.54 0.00
CA ALA A 55 2.44 -9.73 0.71
C ALA A 55 2.20 -10.36 2.09
N GLU A 56 1.23 -9.87 2.86
CA GLU A 56 0.82 -10.42 4.15
C GLU A 56 0.42 -11.90 4.05
N GLN A 57 -0.46 -12.25 3.10
CA GLN A 57 -0.86 -13.64 2.86
C GLN A 57 0.33 -14.55 2.53
N LYS A 58 1.30 -14.03 1.77
CA LYS A 58 2.51 -14.79 1.43
C LYS A 58 3.40 -15.00 2.66
N VAL A 59 3.51 -14.01 3.53
CA VAL A 59 4.24 -14.13 4.80
C VAL A 59 3.57 -15.18 5.69
N GLU A 60 2.25 -15.12 5.86
CA GLU A 60 1.50 -16.13 6.63
C GLU A 60 1.73 -17.56 6.12
N LEU A 61 1.68 -17.76 4.80
CA LEU A 61 1.90 -19.07 4.19
C LEU A 61 3.32 -19.59 4.43
N LEU A 62 4.33 -18.73 4.36
CA LEU A 62 5.72 -19.10 4.63
C LEU A 62 5.92 -19.44 6.11
N MET A 63 5.29 -18.69 7.02
CA MET A 63 5.30 -19.00 8.46
C MET A 63 4.58 -20.32 8.78
N ARG A 64 3.53 -20.70 8.04
CA ARG A 64 2.84 -21.99 8.19
C ARG A 64 3.67 -23.20 7.72
N GLN A 65 4.65 -23.02 6.82
CA GLN A 65 5.44 -24.11 6.25
C GLN A 65 6.71 -24.46 7.04
N GLY A 66 7.15 -23.59 7.96
CA GLY A 66 8.22 -23.90 8.90
C GLY A 66 7.65 -24.05 10.30
N ASP A 67 7.48 -25.30 10.76
CA ASP A 67 7.17 -25.77 12.13
C ASP A 67 6.42 -24.82 13.09
N GLU A 68 5.20 -25.23 13.48
CA GLU A 68 4.37 -24.68 14.57
C GLU A 68 4.26 -23.15 14.68
N LEU A 69 3.20 -22.59 14.11
CA LEU A 69 2.78 -21.21 14.37
C LEU A 69 2.30 -21.04 15.81
N VAL A 70 3.17 -20.51 16.67
CA VAL A 70 2.75 -19.85 17.90
C VAL A 70 2.51 -18.37 17.57
N SER A 71 1.29 -18.03 17.17
CA SER A 71 0.86 -16.63 17.15
C SER A 71 0.62 -16.18 18.59
N GLN A 72 1.43 -15.24 19.09
CA GLN A 72 1.11 -14.53 20.33
C GLN A 72 0.37 -13.23 19.98
N PRO A 73 -0.60 -12.81 20.79
CA PRO A 73 -1.17 -11.47 20.69
C PRO A 73 -0.04 -10.45 20.75
N PHE A 74 -0.06 -9.46 19.86
CA PHE A 74 0.78 -8.29 20.02
C PHE A 74 0.10 -7.42 21.09
N ASP A 75 0.57 -7.50 22.33
CA ASP A 75 0.10 -6.63 23.42
C ASP A 75 0.43 -5.18 23.06
N THR A 76 -0.59 -4.44 22.61
CA THR A 76 -0.53 -2.98 22.43
C THR A 76 -0.70 -2.22 23.74
N ASP A 77 -0.80 -2.91 24.88
CA ASP A 77 -0.87 -2.32 26.20
C ASP A 77 0.47 -2.47 26.92
N SER A 78 1.45 -1.66 26.51
CA SER A 78 2.49 -1.21 27.43
C SER A 78 2.17 0.24 27.78
N GLU A 79 1.59 0.42 28.97
CA GLU A 79 1.49 1.72 29.67
C GLU A 79 2.86 2.40 29.82
#